data_AF-T1C1P1-F1
#
_entry.id   AF-T1C1P1-F1
#
_cell.length_a   1.000
_cell.length_b   1.000
_cell.length_c   1.000
_cell.angle_alpha   90.00
_cell.angle_beta   90.00
_cell.angle_gamma   90.00
#
_symmetry.space_group_name_H-M   'P 1'
#
loop_
_entity.id
_entity.type
_entity.pdbx_description
1 polymer ?
#
loop_
_entity_poly.entity_id
_entity_poly.type
_entity_poly.pdbx_seq_one_letter_code
_entity_poly.pdbx_strand_id
1 'polypeptide(L)' 'PKGPGALVRREYERGAGVPCLFAVQQDASGHARARVLAYAAGIGGARTQLIETSFREETETDLFGEQA' A
#
# COMPACT_ATOMS: atom_id res chain seq x y z
N PRO A 1 2.46 -0.17 -2.75
CA PRO A 1 1.50 -0.71 -3.73
C PRO A 1 2.10 -1.94 -4.39
N LYS A 2 1.36 -3.04 -4.53
CA LYS A 2 1.91 -4.29 -5.09
C LYS A 2 1.70 -4.32 -6.61
N GLY A 3 2.59 -3.64 -7.32
CA GLY A 3 2.64 -3.60 -8.78
C GLY A 3 3.41 -2.39 -9.33
N PRO A 4 3.75 -2.38 -10.64
CA PRO A 4 4.52 -1.29 -11.25
C PRO A 4 3.80 0.06 -11.17
N GLY A 5 4.55 1.16 -10.97
CA GLY A 5 3.98 2.50 -10.82
C GLY A 5 3.08 2.96 -11.98
N ALA A 6 3.44 2.60 -13.22
CA ALA A 6 2.62 2.90 -14.40
C ALA A 6 1.24 2.22 -14.36
N LEU A 7 1.16 1.00 -13.79
CA LEU A 7 -0.10 0.29 -13.61
C LEU A 7 -0.95 0.97 -12.53
N VAL A 8 -0.35 1.40 -11.42
CA VAL A 8 -1.05 2.14 -10.36
C VAL A 8 -1.78 3.37 -10.92
N ARG A 9 -1.08 4.18 -11.74
CA ARG A 9 -1.70 5.36 -12.34
C ARG A 9 -2.81 5.00 -13.33
N ARG A 10 -2.58 4.04 -14.21
CA ARG A 10 -3.56 3.61 -15.22
C ARG A 10 -4.84 3.09 -14.57
N GLU A 11 -4.74 2.24 -13.55
CA GLU A 11 -5.92 1.70 -12.87
C GLU A 11 -6.66 2.77 -12.08
N TYR A 12 -5.94 3.70 -11.44
CA TYR A 12 -6.56 4.84 -10.77
C TYR A 12 -7.43 5.69 -11.70
N GLU A 13 -6.92 6.01 -12.89
CA GLU A 13 -7.63 6.80 -13.92
C GLU A 13 -8.88 6.09 -14.45
N ARG A 14 -8.87 4.75 -14.45
CA ARG A 14 -10.01 3.91 -14.84
C ARG A 14 -11.05 3.73 -13.72
N GLY A 15 -10.84 4.38 -12.57
CA GLY A 15 -11.71 4.21 -11.40
C GLY A 15 -11.44 2.93 -10.59
N ALA A 16 -10.42 2.16 -10.96
CA ALA A 16 -9.95 0.98 -10.24
C ALA A 16 -8.77 1.33 -9.30
N GLY A 17 -8.06 0.32 -8.82
CA GLY A 17 -6.89 0.46 -7.95
C GLY A 17 -5.99 -0.77 -7.99
N VAL A 18 -4.82 -0.67 -7.37
CA VAL A 18 -3.89 -1.79 -7.20
C VAL A 18 -3.84 -2.16 -5.72
N PRO A 19 -3.87 -3.47 -5.36
CA PRO A 19 -3.73 -3.89 -3.97
C PRO A 19 -2.53 -3.24 -3.28
N CYS A 20 -2.71 -2.80 -2.05
CA CYS A 20 -1.66 -2.17 -1.27
C CYS A 20 -1.48 -2.85 0.08
N LEU A 21 -0.22 -2.96 0.49
CA LEU A 21 0.13 -3.23 1.87
C LEU A 21 0.31 -1.90 2.61
N PHE A 22 0.01 -1.88 3.91
CA PHE A 22 0.34 -0.76 4.79
C PHE A 22 0.89 -1.26 6.12
N ALA A 23 1.75 -0.46 6.75
CA ALA A 23 2.29 -0.72 8.07
C ALA A 23 2.48 0.60 8.83
N VAL A 24 2.42 0.55 10.16
CA VAL A 24 2.74 1.67 11.05
C VAL A 24 3.84 1.20 12.00
N GLN A 25 5.06 1.71 11.82
CA GLN A 25 6.18 1.36 12.70
C GLN A 25 6.11 2.10 14.04
N GLN A 26 5.69 3.36 14.00
CA GLN A 26 5.56 4.23 15.15
C GLN A 26 4.36 5.15 14.97
N ASP A 27 3.60 5.36 16.05
CA ASP A 27 2.52 6.33 16.08
C ASP A 27 2.65 7.28 17.28
N ALA A 28 3.57 8.23 17.19
CA ALA A 28 3.75 9.26 18.21
C ALA A 28 2.54 10.21 18.33
N SER A 29 1.68 10.23 17.31
CA SER A 29 0.56 11.17 17.21
C SER A 29 -0.77 10.58 17.63
N GLY A 30 -0.90 9.25 17.75
CA GLY A 30 -2.16 8.52 17.90
C GLY A 30 -3.06 8.50 16.64
N HIS A 31 -2.54 8.94 15.49
CA HIS A 31 -3.31 9.10 14.24
C HIS A 31 -2.63 8.47 13.01
N ALA A 32 -1.50 7.78 13.17
CA ALA A 32 -0.74 7.26 12.03
C ALA A 32 -1.55 6.26 11.20
N ARG A 33 -2.34 5.40 11.87
CA ARG A 33 -3.20 4.43 11.19
C ARG A 33 -4.28 5.11 10.35
N ALA A 34 -4.91 6.16 10.86
CA ALA A 34 -5.90 6.92 10.09
C ALA A 34 -5.26 7.61 8.88
N ARG A 35 -4.05 8.18 9.05
CA ARG A 35 -3.32 8.82 7.95
C ARG A 35 -2.93 7.85 6.85
N VAL A 36 -2.39 6.68 7.18
CA VAL A 36 -1.95 5.71 6.16
C VAL A 36 -3.14 5.13 5.38
N LEU A 37 -4.27 4.88 6.05
CA LEU A 37 -5.50 4.45 5.37
C LEU A 37 -6.05 5.54 4.44
N ALA A 38 -6.06 6.81 4.87
CA ALA A 38 -6.46 7.93 4.03
C ALA A 38 -5.51 8.10 2.82
N TYR A 39 -4.21 7.96 3.03
CA TYR A 39 -3.21 8.01 1.97
C TYR A 39 -3.44 6.89 0.94
N ALA A 40 -3.60 5.65 1.41
CA ALA A 40 -3.85 4.49 0.56
C ALA A 40 -5.17 4.62 -0.23
N ALA A 41 -6.21 5.19 0.38
CA ALA A 41 -7.45 5.53 -0.31
C ALA A 41 -7.25 6.63 -1.38
N GLY A 42 -6.47 7.67 -1.06
CA GLY A 42 -6.16 8.78 -1.97
C GLY A 42 -5.49 8.34 -3.27
N ILE A 43 -4.65 7.30 -3.21
CA ILE A 43 -4.00 6.70 -4.39
C ILE A 43 -4.80 5.55 -5.03
N GLY A 44 -6.03 5.29 -4.57
CA GLY A 44 -6.94 4.28 -5.11
C GLY A 44 -6.78 2.86 -4.56
N GLY A 45 -5.84 2.61 -3.64
CA GLY A 45 -5.64 1.27 -3.06
C GLY A 45 -6.85 0.74 -2.27
N ALA A 46 -7.64 1.63 -1.66
CA ALA A 46 -8.88 1.26 -0.96
C ALA A 46 -10.00 0.77 -1.89
N ARG A 47 -9.86 0.93 -3.21
CA ARG A 47 -10.84 0.44 -4.21
C ARG A 47 -10.71 -1.05 -4.49
N THR A 48 -9.61 -1.67 -4.04
CA THR A 48 -9.35 -3.10 -4.20
C THR A 48 -9.14 -3.75 -2.83
N GLN A 49 -7.91 -3.81 -2.35
CA GLN A 49 -7.55 -4.43 -1.09
C GLN A 49 -6.44 -3.66 -0.40
N LEU A 50 -6.65 -3.34 0.87
CA LEU A 50 -5.63 -2.82 1.79
C LEU A 50 -5.36 -3.89 2.85
N ILE A 51 -4.11 -4.35 2.92
CA ILE A 51 -3.70 -5.40 3.85
C ILE A 51 -2.69 -4.80 4.82
N GLU A 52 -2.96 -4.99 6.11
CA GLU A 52 -2.04 -4.60 7.18
C GLU A 52 -0.88 -5.60 7.24
N THR A 53 0.35 -5.11 7.34
CA THR A 53 1.59 -5.90 7.45
C THR A 53 2.56 -5.22 8.43
N SER A 54 3.77 -5.74 8.55
CA SER A 54 4.89 -5.08 9.24
C SER A 54 5.92 -4.59 8.23
N PHE A 55 6.75 -3.60 8.63
CA PHE A 55 7.87 -3.16 7.79
C PHE A 55 8.80 -4.32 7.42
N ARG A 56 9.02 -5.25 8.37
CA ARG A 56 9.85 -6.43 8.14
C ARG A 56 9.28 -7.35 7.06
N GLU A 57 8.03 -7.77 7.22
CA GLU A 57 7.38 -8.69 6.28
C GLU A 57 7.24 -8.06 4.90
N GLU A 58 6.89 -6.77 4.82
CA GLU A 58 6.82 -6.03 3.56
C GLU A 58 8.18 -6.07 2.85
N THR A 59 9.26 -5.70 3.55
CA THR A 59 10.62 -5.66 2.98
C THR A 59 11.09 -7.05 2.54
N GLU A 60 10.92 -8.08 3.40
CA GLU A 60 11.39 -9.43 3.09
C GLU A 60 10.64 -10.03 1.89
N THR A 61 9.31 -9.87 1.83
CA THR A 61 8.49 -10.46 0.76
C THR A 61 8.58 -9.69 -0.56
N ASP A 62 8.74 -8.37 -0.53
CA ASP A 62 8.91 -7.55 -1.74
C ASP A 62 10.24 -7.88 -2.42
N LEU A 63 11.34 -7.84 -1.66
CA LEU A 63 12.68 -8.17 -2.17
C LEU A 63 12.77 -9.60 -2.69
N PHE A 64 12.14 -10.55 -1.99
CA PHE A 64 12.07 -11.93 -2.48
C PHE A 64 11.27 -12.01 -3.78
N GLY A 65 10.10 -11.37 -3.83
CA GLY A 65 9.19 -11.45 -4.98
C GLY A 65 9.73 -10.81 -6.26
N GLU A 66 10.60 -9.80 -6.17
CA GLU A 66 11.14 -9.12 -7.34
C GLU A 66 12.47 -9.70 -7.86
N GLN A 67 13.20 -10.48 -7.04
CA GLN A 67 14.52 -11.02 -7.39
C GLN A 67 14.53 -12.53 -7.70
N ALA A 68 13.55 -13.29 -7.20
CA ALA A 68 13.50 -14.74 -7.30
C ALA A 68 13.09 -15.27 -8.69
#